data_AF-A0A7J8Y133-F1
#
_entry.id   AF-A0A7J8Y133-F1
#
_cell.length_a   1.000
_cell.length_b   1.000
_cell.length_c   1.000
_cell.angle_alpha   90.00
_cell.angle_beta   90.00
_cell.angle_gamma   90.00
#
_symmetry.space_group_name_H-M   'P 1'
#
loop_
_entity.id
_entity.type
_entity.pdbx_description
1 polymer ?
#
loop_
_entity_poly.entity_id
_entity_poly.type
_entity_poly.pdbx_seq_one_letter_code
_entity_poly.pdbx_strand_id
1 'polypeptide(L)' 'MRGLSVLSSILIICVCQVAVRSQYYSDTVPYQPKPFVVTNLHFYMHEFTGTTAVVLTQANITINNTSVTFATLVA' A
#
# COMPACT_ATOMS: atom_id res chain seq x y z
N MET A 1 25.84 -54.44 -23.16
CA MET A 1 26.25 -53.05 -22.91
C MET A 1 25.66 -52.02 -23.88
N ARG A 2 25.41 -52.35 -25.16
CA ARG A 2 24.78 -51.42 -26.13
C ARG A 2 23.37 -50.93 -25.77
N GLY A 3 22.49 -51.80 -25.26
CA GLY A 3 21.10 -51.43 -24.92
C GLY A 3 20.99 -50.42 -23.77
N LEU A 4 21.81 -50.57 -22.72
CA LEU A 4 21.91 -49.61 -21.61
C LEU A 4 22.39 -48.23 -22.08
N SER A 5 23.32 -48.20 -23.05
CA SER A 5 23.81 -46.95 -23.63
C SER A 5 22.72 -46.21 -24.41
N VAL A 6 21.87 -46.94 -25.17
CA VAL A 6 20.77 -46.33 -25.93
C VAL A 6 19.70 -45.77 -24.98
N LEU A 7 19.33 -46.52 -23.94
CA LEU A 7 18.36 -46.07 -22.93
C LEU A 7 18.86 -44.83 -22.17
N SER A 8 20.14 -44.79 -21.81
CA SER A 8 20.75 -43.62 -21.18
C SER A 8 20.67 -42.39 -22.08
N SER A 9 20.95 -42.53 -23.38
CA SER A 9 20.85 -41.42 -24.33
C SER A 9 19.41 -40.91 -24.48
N ILE A 10 18.43 -41.80 -24.52
CA ILE A 10 17.00 -41.43 -24.59
C ILE A 10 16.59 -40.68 -23.31
N LEU A 11 16.98 -41.17 -22.14
CA LEU A 11 16.66 -40.54 -20.86
C LEU A 11 17.23 -39.12 -20.77
N ILE A 12 18.48 -38.92 -21.19
CA ILE A 12 19.13 -37.60 -21.21
C ILE A 12 18.36 -36.64 -22.10
N ILE A 13 17.96 -37.07 -23.30
CA ILE A 13 17.18 -36.24 -24.22
C ILE A 13 15.83 -35.87 -23.59
N CYS A 14 15.14 -36.83 -22.95
CA CYS A 14 13.87 -36.57 -22.28
C CYS A 14 13.99 -35.54 -21.14
N VAL A 15 15.01 -35.66 -20.28
CA VAL A 15 15.23 -34.72 -19.15
C VAL A 15 15.56 -33.31 -19.67
N CYS A 16 16.40 -33.20 -20.70
CA CYS A 16 16.71 -31.92 -21.34
C CYS A 16 15.47 -31.25 -21.95
N GLN A 17 14.58 -32.03 -22.58
CA GLN A 17 13.34 -31.48 -23.13
C GLN A 17 12.34 -31.02 -22.06
N VAL A 18 12.26 -31.73 -20.93
CA VAL A 18 11.41 -31.32 -19.80
C VAL A 18 11.88 -29.99 -19.21
N ALA A 19 13.19 -29.79 -19.02
CA ALA A 19 13.71 -28.52 -18.50
C ALA A 19 13.46 -27.32 -19.45
N VAL A 20 13.55 -27.53 -20.77
CA VAL A 20 13.32 -26.47 -21.77
C VAL A 20 11.83 -26.17 -21.95
N ARG A 21 10.95 -27.17 -21.80
CA ARG A 21 9.49 -27.01 -21.95
C ARG A 21 8.77 -26.76 -20.64
N SER A 22 9.42 -26.94 -19.49
CA SER A 22 8.85 -26.55 -18.22
C SER A 22 8.84 -25.02 -18.20
N GLN A 23 7.69 -24.44 -18.54
CA GLN A 23 7.34 -23.05 -18.25
C GLN A 23 7.28 -22.76 -16.73
N TYR A 24 7.92 -23.62 -15.92
CA TYR A 24 8.02 -23.54 -14.47
C TYR A 24 8.74 -22.26 -14.04
N TYR A 25 9.70 -21.82 -14.86
CA TYR A 25 10.19 -20.45 -14.85
C TYR A 25 9.36 -19.66 -15.86
N SER A 26 8.16 -19.24 -15.45
CA SER A 26 7.47 -18.14 -16.12
C SER A 26 8.43 -16.96 -16.05
N ASP A 27 8.70 -16.30 -17.17
CA ASP A 27 9.41 -15.02 -17.19
C ASP A 27 8.67 -14.09 -16.23
N THR A 28 9.18 -13.95 -15.00
CA THR A 28 8.56 -13.09 -14.00
C THR A 28 8.73 -11.69 -14.52
N VAL A 29 7.69 -11.13 -15.13
CA VAL A 29 7.70 -9.74 -15.57
C VAL A 29 7.98 -8.90 -14.32
N PRO A 30 8.99 -8.01 -14.35
CA PRO A 30 9.25 -7.12 -13.24
C PRO A 30 7.96 -6.39 -12.85
N TYR A 31 7.70 -6.27 -11.55
CA TYR A 31 6.57 -5.51 -11.05
C TYR A 31 6.61 -4.09 -11.64
N GLN A 32 5.58 -3.73 -12.39
CA GLN A 32 5.40 -2.39 -12.93
C GLN A 32 4.58 -1.58 -11.93
N PRO A 33 5.19 -0.64 -11.19
CA PRO A 33 4.43 0.21 -10.26
C PRO A 33 3.41 1.03 -11.05
N LYS A 34 2.21 1.16 -10.49
CA LYS A 34 1.22 2.10 -11.01
C LYS A 34 1.77 3.52 -10.90
N PRO A 35 1.43 4.43 -11.84
CA PRO A 35 1.82 5.83 -11.74
C PRO A 35 1.37 6.42 -10.41
N PHE A 36 2.24 7.20 -9.77
CA PHE A 36 1.90 7.95 -8.58
C PHE A 36 0.90 9.05 -8.98
N VAL A 37 -0.33 8.97 -8.45
CA VAL A 37 -1.37 9.98 -8.72
C VAL A 37 -1.40 10.94 -7.53
N VAL A 38 -1.08 12.21 -7.77
CA VAL A 38 -1.27 13.29 -6.81
C VAL A 38 -2.69 13.82 -6.99
N THR A 39 -3.53 13.69 -5.97
CA THR A 39 -4.90 14.22 -5.98
C THR A 39 -4.94 15.54 -5.21
N ASN A 40 -5.29 16.63 -5.90
CA ASN A 40 -5.59 17.90 -5.24
C ASN A 40 -7.07 17.90 -4.84
N LEU A 41 -7.32 17.83 -3.54
CA LEU A 41 -8.67 17.91 -2.98
C LEU A 41 -9.04 19.37 -2.73
N HIS A 42 -10.24 19.76 -3.14
CA HIS A 42 -10.81 21.08 -2.87
C HIS A 42 -12.18 20.90 -2.20
N PHE A 43 -12.29 21.37 -0.96
CA PHE A 43 -13.52 21.29 -0.18
C PHE A 43 -13.58 22.43 0.85
N TYR A 44 -14.78 22.71 1.33
CA TYR A 44 -15.01 23.69 2.40
C TYR A 44 -15.23 22.95 3.73
N MET A 45 -14.56 23.41 4.77
CA MET A 45 -14.77 22.94 6.15
C MET A 45 -15.60 23.99 6.89
N HIS A 46 -16.73 23.56 7.46
CA HIS A 46 -17.61 24.42 8.24
C HIS A 46 -17.54 24.00 9.71
N GLU A 47 -17.22 24.95 10.59
CA GLU A 47 -17.20 24.77 12.04
C GLU A 47 -18.19 25.75 12.69
N PHE A 48 -19.11 25.20 13.50
CA PHE A 48 -20.10 25.94 14.26
C PHE A 48 -20.02 25.48 15.74
N THR A 49 -19.53 26.36 16.60
CA THR A 49 -19.43 26.10 18.05
C THR A 49 -20.82 25.85 18.64
N GLY A 50 -20.98 24.73 19.36
CA GLY A 50 -22.24 24.28 19.95
C GLY A 50 -23.07 23.34 19.08
N THR A 51 -22.73 23.14 17.80
CA THR A 51 -23.44 22.21 16.90
C THR A 51 -22.51 21.19 16.23
N THR A 52 -21.41 21.63 15.63
CA THR A 52 -20.42 20.75 15.00
C THR A 52 -19.14 20.61 15.84
N ALA A 53 -18.95 21.47 16.83
CA ALA A 53 -17.77 21.52 17.67
C ALA A 53 -18.16 21.99 19.07
N VAL A 54 -17.72 21.31 20.13
CA VAL A 54 -18.03 21.63 21.53
C VAL A 54 -16.76 21.87 22.33
N VAL A 55 -16.76 22.91 23.17
CA VAL A 55 -15.67 23.16 24.11
C VAL A 55 -15.76 22.13 25.24
N LEU A 56 -14.76 21.26 25.32
CA LEU A 56 -14.69 20.23 26.37
C LEU A 56 -14.05 20.78 27.64
N THR A 57 -12.95 21.53 27.49
CA THR A 57 -12.18 22.07 28.61
C THR A 57 -11.50 23.38 28.22
N GLN A 58 -11.37 24.31 29.18
CA GLN A 58 -10.72 25.59 28.99
C GLN A 58 -9.94 25.99 30.25
N ALA A 59 -8.82 26.69 30.08
CA ALA A 59 -8.06 27.25 31.19
C ALA A 59 -8.86 28.38 31.88
N ASN A 60 -8.91 28.36 33.21
CA ASN A 60 -9.63 29.36 33.99
C ASN A 60 -8.79 30.64 34.13
N ILE A 61 -8.85 31.52 33.13
CA ILE A 61 -8.13 32.79 33.11
C ILE A 61 -9.12 33.94 33.37
N THR A 62 -8.74 34.89 34.23
CA THR A 62 -9.55 36.06 34.63
C THR A 62 -9.75 37.11 33.54
N ILE A 63 -9.27 36.87 32.33
CA ILE A 63 -9.34 37.82 31.21
C ILE A 63 -10.52 37.42 30.32
N ASN A 64 -11.60 38.21 30.37
CA ASN A 64 -12.76 38.04 29.50
C ASN A 64 -12.50 38.71 28.13
N ASN A 65 -11.78 38.01 27.26
CA ASN A 65 -11.56 38.42 25.87
C ASN A 65 -12.49 37.65 24.92
N THR A 66 -12.79 38.24 23.78
CA THR A 66 -13.63 37.64 22.72
C THR A 66 -12.93 36.50 21.96
N SER A 67 -11.66 36.23 22.24
CA SER A 67 -10.87 35.18 21.60
C SER A 67 -10.91 33.87 22.41
N VAL A 68 -10.77 32.75 21.71
CA VAL A 68 -10.58 31.44 22.35
C VAL A 68 -9.35 31.49 23.26
N THR A 69 -9.50 31.02 24.49
CA THR A 69 -8.42 31.03 25.47
C THR A 69 -7.31 30.03 25.09
N PHE A 70 -6.08 30.33 25.49
CA PHE A 70 -4.96 29.41 25.30
C PHE A 70 -5.27 28.05 25.96
N ALA A 71 -4.95 26.96 25.25
CA ALA A 71 -5.21 25.58 25.64
C ALA A 71 -6.70 25.20 25.81
N THR A 72 -7.62 25.88 25.13
CA THR A 72 -9.00 25.39 24.99
C THR A 72 -9.04 24.15 24.09
N LEU A 73 -9.69 23.08 24.57
CA LEU A 73 -9.93 21.85 23.83
C LEU A 73 -11.33 21.89 23.22
N VAL A 74 -11.41 21.71 21.90
CA VAL A 74 -12.65 21.65 21.13
C VAL A 74 -12.71 20.29 20.41
N ALA A 75 -13.88 19.65 20.43
CA ALA A 75 -14.13 18.35 19.79
C ALA A 75 -15.41 18.36 18.96
#